data_AF-A0A554VFL2-F1
#
_entry.id   AF-A0A554VFL2-F1
#
_cell.length_a   1.000
_cell.length_b   1.000
_cell.length_c   1.000
_cell.angle_alpha   90.00
_cell.angle_beta   90.00
_cell.angle_gamma   90.00
#
_symmetry.space_group_name_H-M   'P 1'
#
loop_
_entity.id
_entity.type
_entity.pdbx_description
1 polymer ?
#
loop_
_entity_poly.entity_id
_entity_poly.type
_entity_poly.pdbx_seq_one_letter_code
_entity_poly.pdbx_strand_id
1 'polypeptide(L)'
;MTLLGGDLGVSTFKDSIIYHLDKVFDLRNKNTLWSIGNHDNTSNENFKRFTNKNKFHYYVKDETTFITINSQDSLSSIVGKQKKEFFNILNTLRTKNVVILSHKLIFMDQHPIMDSQINQVCNGPKGICDYCHNSNNFQSEIYPKLLQIKKSGKNIIWIGGDLGAKASKFEYVDKNGVIFLGNSFWFMNNNNHLLLLSNYKNEINYKFIAIDTLIKHQSSKYINSLFSN
;
A
#
# COMPACT_ATOMS: atom_id res chain seq x y z
N MET A 1 -5.55 -11.18 -6.57
CA MET A 1 -4.24 -10.74 -6.04
C MET A 1 -4.48 -10.37 -4.59
N THR A 2 -3.50 -10.61 -3.73
CA THR A 2 -3.55 -10.26 -2.31
C THR A 2 -2.54 -9.16 -2.07
N LEU A 3 -2.99 -8.04 -1.52
CA LEU A 3 -2.18 -6.85 -1.27
C LEU A 3 -2.07 -6.66 0.24
N LEU A 4 -0.87 -6.77 0.78
CA LEU A 4 -0.58 -6.74 2.20
C LEU A 4 0.16 -5.45 2.55
N GLY A 5 -0.47 -4.59 3.36
CA GLY A 5 0.02 -3.24 3.70
C GLY A 5 1.16 -3.20 4.73
N GLY A 6 1.69 -4.34 5.17
CA GLY A 6 2.70 -4.41 6.23
C GLY A 6 2.13 -4.62 7.61
N ASP A 7 3.01 -4.85 8.58
CA ASP A 7 2.70 -5.10 9.99
C ASP A 7 1.68 -6.23 10.17
N LEU A 8 1.96 -7.37 9.54
CA LEU A 8 1.10 -8.55 9.59
C LEU A 8 1.09 -9.23 10.98
N GLY A 9 2.02 -8.85 11.86
CA GLY A 9 2.00 -9.14 13.29
C GLY A 9 2.94 -8.21 14.05
N VAL A 10 2.78 -8.13 15.38
CA VAL A 10 3.62 -7.30 16.26
C VAL A 10 5.12 -7.69 16.20
N SER A 11 5.41 -8.93 15.78
CA SER A 11 6.76 -9.43 15.52
C SER A 11 6.74 -10.39 14.33
N THR A 12 6.40 -9.89 13.15
CA THR A 12 6.03 -10.69 11.97
C THR A 12 6.99 -11.83 11.65
N PHE A 13 8.30 -11.62 11.77
CA PHE A 13 9.32 -12.61 11.41
C PHE A 13 9.70 -13.59 12.53
N LYS A 14 8.97 -13.65 13.65
CA LYS A 14 9.09 -14.77 14.60
C LYS A 14 8.54 -16.04 13.96
N ASP A 15 9.24 -17.17 14.14
CA ASP A 15 8.96 -18.44 13.44
C ASP A 15 7.47 -18.82 13.46
N SER A 16 6.82 -18.87 14.63
CA SER A 16 5.41 -19.25 14.71
C SER A 16 4.47 -18.33 13.92
N ILE A 17 4.80 -17.04 13.81
CA ILE A 17 4.00 -16.03 13.12
C ILE A 17 4.24 -16.12 11.61
N ILE A 18 5.49 -16.08 11.16
CA ILE A 18 5.80 -16.06 9.72
C ILE A 18 5.35 -17.34 9.02
N TYR A 19 5.48 -18.50 9.66
CA TYR A 19 4.98 -19.76 9.08
C TYR A 19 3.45 -19.82 9.07
N HIS A 20 2.78 -19.20 10.05
CA HIS A 20 1.32 -19.08 10.00
C HIS A 20 0.87 -18.16 8.86
N LEU A 21 1.50 -17.00 8.72
CA LEU A 21 1.22 -16.05 7.65
C LEU A 21 1.45 -16.67 6.26
N ASP A 22 2.52 -17.45 6.08
CA ASP A 22 2.79 -18.16 4.82
C ASP A 22 1.70 -19.18 4.49
N LYS A 23 1.18 -19.91 5.49
CA LYS A 23 0.06 -20.84 5.29
C LYS A 23 -1.23 -20.13 4.87
N VAL A 24 -1.47 -18.90 5.34
CA VAL A 24 -2.69 -18.14 5.06
C VAL A 24 -2.60 -17.38 3.73
N PHE A 25 -1.49 -16.71 3.49
CA PHE A 25 -1.35 -15.75 2.38
C PHE A 25 -0.51 -16.27 1.21
N ASP A 26 0.16 -17.42 1.36
CA ASP A 26 1.11 -17.96 0.39
C ASP A 26 2.11 -16.87 -0.02
N LEU A 27 3.02 -16.50 0.89
CA LEU A 27 3.85 -15.29 0.76
C LEU A 27 4.79 -15.37 -0.44
N ARG A 28 5.10 -16.59 -0.90
CA ARG A 28 5.87 -16.85 -2.12
C ARG A 28 5.05 -16.69 -3.39
N ASN A 29 3.72 -16.73 -3.34
CA ASN A 29 2.87 -16.54 -4.52
C ASN A 29 3.22 -15.25 -5.26
N LYS A 30 3.29 -15.29 -6.59
CA LYS A 30 3.52 -14.09 -7.40
C LYS A 30 2.38 -13.06 -7.31
N ASN A 31 1.18 -13.50 -6.92
CA ASN A 31 0.00 -12.67 -6.77
C ASN A 31 -0.17 -12.10 -5.35
N THR A 32 0.73 -12.41 -4.42
CA THR A 32 0.76 -11.86 -3.06
C THR A 32 1.87 -10.81 -2.98
N LEU A 33 1.48 -9.55 -2.83
CA LEU A 33 2.40 -8.41 -2.69
C LEU A 33 2.36 -7.90 -1.26
N TRP A 34 3.51 -7.51 -0.71
CA TRP A 34 3.63 -7.13 0.69
C TRP A 34 4.59 -5.95 0.86
N SER A 35 4.07 -4.78 1.24
CA SER A 35 4.89 -3.64 1.67
C SER A 35 5.33 -3.83 3.12
N ILE A 36 6.62 -3.67 3.38
CA ILE A 36 7.18 -3.89 4.72
C ILE A 36 6.83 -2.73 5.67
N GLY A 37 6.35 -3.07 6.87
CA GLY A 37 6.09 -2.12 7.94
C GLY A 37 7.11 -2.12 9.08
N ASN A 38 6.87 -1.28 10.10
CA ASN A 38 7.80 -1.14 11.24
C ASN A 38 7.88 -2.38 12.14
N HIS A 39 6.84 -3.21 12.21
CA HIS A 39 6.85 -4.48 12.94
C HIS A 39 7.38 -5.66 12.11
N ASP A 40 7.61 -5.45 10.81
CA ASP A 40 8.16 -6.44 9.88
C ASP A 40 9.70 -6.46 9.88
N ASN A 41 10.33 -6.21 11.04
CA ASN A 41 11.79 -6.07 11.14
C ASN A 41 12.53 -7.36 10.76
N THR A 42 13.29 -7.31 9.66
CA THR A 42 14.08 -8.45 9.16
C THR A 42 15.15 -8.04 8.13
N SER A 43 16.10 -8.93 7.81
CA SER A 43 17.10 -8.69 6.76
C SER A 43 16.50 -8.84 5.35
N ASN A 44 17.20 -8.33 4.33
CA ASN A 44 16.76 -8.49 2.93
C ASN A 44 16.78 -9.96 2.50
N GLU A 45 17.80 -10.71 2.94
CA GLU A 45 17.99 -12.13 2.66
C GLU A 45 16.84 -12.93 3.26
N ASN A 46 16.47 -12.63 4.51
CA ASN A 46 15.39 -13.33 5.19
C ASN A 46 14.03 -12.99 4.57
N PHE A 47 13.76 -11.71 4.27
CA PHE A 47 12.55 -11.32 3.55
C PHE A 47 12.43 -12.06 2.21
N LYS A 48 13.52 -12.11 1.44
CA LYS A 48 13.58 -12.82 0.16
C LYS A 48 13.39 -14.32 0.30
N ARG A 49 13.92 -14.94 1.36
CA ARG A 49 13.74 -16.37 1.66
C ARG A 49 12.27 -16.76 1.86
N PHE A 50 11.49 -15.90 2.52
CA PHE A 50 10.07 -16.15 2.79
C PHE A 50 9.14 -15.73 1.65
N THR A 51 9.52 -14.73 0.84
CA THR A 51 8.60 -14.14 -0.15
C THR A 51 9.00 -14.38 -1.60
N ASN A 52 10.23 -14.82 -1.88
CA ASN A 52 10.89 -14.80 -3.19
C ASN A 52 10.97 -13.39 -3.83
N LYS A 53 10.81 -12.33 -3.04
CA LYS A 53 10.74 -10.93 -3.51
C LYS A 53 11.73 -10.08 -2.72
N ASN A 54 12.13 -8.95 -3.31
CA ASN A 54 12.84 -7.90 -2.59
C ASN A 54 11.81 -7.00 -1.88
N LYS A 55 12.20 -6.30 -0.80
CA LYS A 55 11.30 -5.38 -0.08
C LYS A 55 10.74 -4.26 -0.97
N PHE A 56 11.52 -3.85 -1.97
CA PHE A 56 11.08 -3.06 -3.12
C PHE A 56 10.99 -3.96 -4.35
N HIS A 57 9.83 -4.02 -4.99
CA HIS A 57 9.62 -4.80 -6.22
C HIS A 57 8.39 -4.29 -6.98
N TYR A 58 8.22 -4.74 -8.22
CA TYR A 58 7.00 -4.50 -8.97
C TYR A 58 6.51 -5.77 -9.66
N TYR A 59 5.23 -5.78 -10.00
CA TYR A 59 4.56 -6.85 -10.71
C TYR A 59 3.60 -6.27 -11.73
N VAL A 60 3.54 -6.86 -12.92
CA VAL A 60 2.60 -6.45 -13.97
C VAL A 60 1.52 -7.51 -14.09
N LYS A 61 0.26 -7.06 -14.04
CA LYS A 61 -0.91 -7.89 -14.32
C LYS A 61 -1.90 -7.11 -15.17
N ASP A 62 -2.26 -7.68 -16.31
CA ASP A 62 -3.12 -7.05 -17.31
C ASP A 62 -2.57 -5.64 -17.65
N GLU A 63 -3.44 -4.63 -17.70
CA GLU A 63 -3.09 -3.23 -17.91
C GLU A 63 -2.68 -2.48 -16.61
N THR A 64 -2.11 -3.19 -15.62
CA THR A 64 -1.76 -2.60 -14.32
C THR A 64 -0.34 -2.99 -13.86
N THR A 65 0.46 -1.98 -13.54
CA THR A 65 1.74 -2.17 -12.83
C THR A 65 1.52 -1.93 -11.34
N PHE A 66 1.78 -2.94 -10.52
CA PHE A 66 1.78 -2.87 -9.07
C PHE A 66 3.21 -2.65 -8.59
N ILE A 67 3.44 -1.67 -7.72
CA ILE A 67 4.77 -1.32 -7.20
C ILE A 67 4.71 -1.36 -5.69
N THR A 68 5.59 -2.12 -5.05
CA THR A 68 5.73 -2.19 -3.61
C THR A 68 6.94 -1.35 -3.20
N ILE A 69 6.74 -0.40 -2.29
CA ILE A 69 7.76 0.49 -1.73
C ILE A 69 8.08 0.07 -0.29
N ASN A 70 9.37 0.05 0.05
CA ASN A 70 9.82 0.04 1.43
C ASN A 70 9.81 1.47 1.98
N SER A 71 8.69 1.87 2.57
CA SER A 71 8.54 3.18 3.22
C SER A 71 9.12 3.24 4.64
N GLN A 72 9.75 2.17 5.13
CA GLN A 72 10.48 2.20 6.41
C GLN A 72 11.96 2.52 6.25
N ASP A 73 12.50 2.40 5.04
CA ASP A 73 13.87 2.79 4.77
C ASP A 73 14.03 4.31 4.88
N SER A 74 15.22 4.74 5.30
CA SER A 74 15.67 6.13 5.21
C SER A 74 14.66 7.15 5.77
N LEU A 75 14.09 6.87 6.95
CA LEU A 75 13.10 7.71 7.62
C LEU A 75 11.93 8.08 6.70
N SER A 76 11.37 7.08 6.02
CA SER A 76 10.23 7.24 5.10
C SER A 76 10.53 8.01 3.80
N SER A 77 11.78 8.41 3.56
CA SER A 77 12.17 9.03 2.30
C SER A 77 12.53 7.98 1.25
N ILE A 78 12.04 8.17 0.03
CA ILE A 78 12.38 7.30 -1.10
C ILE A 78 13.68 7.83 -1.72
N VAL A 79 14.81 7.22 -1.38
CA VAL A 79 16.15 7.68 -1.80
C VAL A 79 17.01 6.55 -2.38
N GLY A 80 18.24 6.89 -2.79
CA GLY A 80 19.25 5.93 -3.23
C GLY A 80 18.79 5.00 -4.35
N LYS A 81 19.09 3.70 -4.19
CA LYS A 81 18.76 2.66 -5.16
C LYS A 81 17.25 2.53 -5.38
N GLN A 82 16.45 2.56 -4.31
CA GLN A 82 14.99 2.47 -4.39
C GLN A 82 14.42 3.62 -5.23
N LYS A 83 14.86 4.87 -5.03
CA LYS A 83 14.41 6.01 -5.84
C LYS A 83 14.76 5.84 -7.32
N LYS A 84 16.01 5.45 -7.62
CA LYS A 84 16.48 5.25 -9.00
C LYS A 84 15.64 4.18 -9.70
N GLU A 85 15.42 3.03 -9.06
CA GLU A 85 14.62 1.96 -9.64
C GLU A 85 13.16 2.34 -9.77
N PHE A 86 12.57 2.99 -8.75
CA PHE A 86 11.21 3.50 -8.80
C PHE A 86 11.00 4.44 -9.99
N PHE A 87 11.87 5.44 -10.18
CA PHE A 87 11.78 6.35 -11.31
C PHE A 87 12.01 5.66 -12.65
N ASN A 88 12.90 4.66 -12.72
CA ASN A 88 13.09 3.87 -13.93
C ASN A 88 11.83 3.11 -14.32
N ILE A 89 11.13 2.49 -13.35
CA ILE A 89 9.84 1.84 -13.58
C ILE A 89 8.85 2.85 -14.12
N LEU A 90 8.67 4.00 -13.44
CA LEU A 90 7.72 5.03 -13.87
C LEU A 90 8.01 5.55 -15.30
N ASN A 91 9.28 5.69 -15.66
CA ASN A 91 9.71 6.13 -17.00
C ASN A 91 9.46 5.10 -18.10
N THR A 92 9.39 3.80 -17.75
CA THR A 92 9.28 2.70 -18.70
C THR A 92 7.91 2.02 -18.67
N LEU A 93 6.92 2.62 -17.99
CA LEU A 93 5.56 2.11 -17.86
C LEU A 93 4.86 1.93 -19.20
N ARG A 94 4.50 0.68 -19.52
CA ARG A 94 3.66 0.34 -20.67
C ARG A 94 2.17 0.25 -20.32
N THR A 95 1.84 -0.08 -19.08
CA THR A 95 0.45 -0.29 -18.61
C THR A 95 -0.34 1.00 -18.46
N LYS A 96 -1.68 0.95 -18.59
CA LYS A 96 -2.57 2.11 -18.32
C LYS A 96 -2.62 2.50 -16.85
N ASN A 97 -2.61 1.53 -15.95
CA ASN A 97 -2.79 1.74 -14.51
C ASN A 97 -1.50 1.49 -13.73
N VAL A 98 -1.34 2.22 -12.63
CA VAL A 98 -0.25 2.09 -11.65
C VAL A 98 -0.86 2.05 -10.26
N VAL A 99 -0.58 0.99 -9.52
CA VAL A 99 -0.98 0.85 -8.11
C VAL A 99 0.29 0.76 -7.27
N ILE A 100 0.49 1.71 -6.36
CA ILE A 100 1.68 1.79 -5.51
C ILE A 100 1.28 1.43 -4.09
N LEU A 101 2.03 0.54 -3.44
CA LEU A 101 1.82 0.10 -2.08
C LEU A 101 2.96 0.55 -1.20
N SER A 102 2.64 1.20 -0.09
CA SER A 102 3.56 1.52 0.99
C SER A 102 2.93 1.16 2.33
N HIS A 103 3.77 0.96 3.34
CA HIS A 103 3.25 0.75 4.68
C HIS A 103 2.77 2.05 5.31
N LYS A 104 3.54 3.14 5.23
CA LYS A 104 3.14 4.45 5.76
C LYS A 104 2.43 5.29 4.71
N LEU A 105 1.54 6.18 5.14
CA LEU A 105 0.86 7.19 4.30
C LEU A 105 1.79 8.37 3.98
N ILE A 106 3.02 8.11 3.54
CA ILE A 106 4.08 9.13 3.35
C ILE A 106 3.65 10.33 2.48
N PHE A 107 2.61 10.14 1.65
CA PHE A 107 1.98 11.17 0.84
C PHE A 107 1.22 12.24 1.62
N MET A 108 0.98 12.06 2.92
CA MET A 108 0.30 13.06 3.75
C MET A 108 1.25 14.16 4.23
N ASP A 109 2.52 13.85 4.48
CA ASP A 109 3.50 14.83 4.94
C ASP A 109 3.64 15.97 3.94
N GLN A 110 3.62 17.20 4.46
CA GLN A 110 3.70 18.46 3.72
C GLN A 110 2.60 18.67 2.68
N HIS A 111 1.60 17.80 2.59
CA HIS A 111 0.46 18.00 1.70
C HIS A 111 -0.46 19.10 2.26
N PRO A 112 -0.90 20.09 1.46
CA PRO A 112 -1.63 21.27 1.95
C PRO A 112 -2.95 20.96 2.69
N ILE A 113 -3.52 19.78 2.47
CA ILE A 113 -4.79 19.36 3.11
C ILE A 113 -4.59 18.17 4.06
N MET A 114 -3.69 17.24 3.73
CA MET A 114 -3.61 15.95 4.44
C MET A 114 -2.64 16.02 5.62
N ASP A 115 -1.69 16.96 5.62
CA ASP A 115 -0.66 17.05 6.66
C ASP A 115 -1.25 17.24 8.07
N SER A 116 -2.26 18.11 8.18
CA SER A 116 -2.97 18.37 9.44
C SER A 116 -3.78 17.16 9.95
N GLN A 117 -4.01 16.17 9.10
CA GLN A 117 -4.80 14.97 9.41
C GLN A 117 -3.93 13.81 9.92
N ILE A 118 -2.58 13.89 9.81
CA ILE A 118 -1.66 12.79 10.16
C ILE A 118 -1.94 12.25 11.56
N ASN A 119 -2.07 13.12 12.55
CA ASN A 119 -2.27 12.68 13.94
C ASN A 119 -3.64 12.04 14.19
N GLN A 120 -4.63 12.29 13.32
CA GLN A 120 -5.98 11.73 13.38
C GLN A 120 -6.10 10.43 12.58
N VAL A 121 -5.33 10.28 11.50
CA VAL A 121 -5.46 9.16 10.54
C VAL A 121 -4.40 8.08 10.77
N CYS A 122 -3.14 8.47 10.94
CA CYS A 122 -2.00 7.57 11.03
C CYS A 122 -1.81 7.08 12.47
N ASN A 123 -1.48 5.80 12.65
CA ASN A 123 -1.22 5.21 13.96
C ASN A 123 -0.05 5.92 14.65
N GLY A 124 1.08 6.06 13.95
CA GLY A 124 2.22 6.87 14.36
C GLY A 124 1.93 8.38 14.30
N PRO A 125 2.32 9.17 15.31
CA PRO A 125 2.20 10.63 15.26
C PRO A 125 3.20 11.24 14.27
N LYS A 126 2.95 12.48 13.83
CA LYS A 126 3.97 13.26 13.10
C LYS A 126 5.19 13.49 13.99
N GLY A 127 6.39 13.17 13.51
CA GLY A 127 7.61 13.31 14.32
C GLY A 127 8.85 12.67 13.71
N ILE A 128 9.92 12.58 14.51
CA ILE A 128 11.26 12.13 14.07
C ILE A 128 11.68 10.77 14.62
N CYS A 129 10.76 10.01 15.20
CA CYS A 129 11.03 8.67 15.73
C CYS A 129 10.79 7.56 14.70
N ASP A 130 11.25 6.33 14.96
CA ASP A 130 11.19 5.21 13.99
C ASP A 130 9.77 4.76 13.62
N TYR A 131 8.86 4.81 14.61
CA TYR A 131 7.42 4.53 14.41
C TYR A 131 6.60 5.77 14.04
N CYS A 132 7.22 6.95 14.01
CA CYS A 132 6.53 8.20 13.68
C CYS A 132 6.23 8.28 12.17
N HIS A 133 5.27 9.13 11.83
CA HIS A 133 5.11 9.64 10.49
C HIS A 133 6.18 10.73 10.25
N ASN A 134 7.26 10.36 9.58
CA ASN A 134 8.42 11.23 9.40
C ASN A 134 8.24 12.24 8.27
N SER A 135 8.89 13.39 8.42
CA SER A 135 9.12 14.29 7.29
C SER A 135 9.88 13.55 6.20
N ASN A 136 9.44 13.69 4.95
CA ASN A 136 10.00 12.92 3.84
C ASN A 136 9.98 13.69 2.51
N ASN A 137 10.49 13.07 1.45
CA ASN A 137 10.64 13.69 0.13
C ASN A 137 9.45 13.47 -0.82
N PHE A 138 8.28 13.06 -0.32
CA PHE A 138 7.15 12.74 -1.18
C PHE A 138 6.69 13.95 -2.00
N GLN A 139 6.39 15.08 -1.36
CA GLN A 139 5.87 16.26 -2.07
C GLN A 139 6.92 16.91 -2.97
N SER A 140 8.19 16.90 -2.56
CA SER A 140 9.26 17.60 -3.26
C SER A 140 9.81 16.81 -4.45
N GLU A 141 9.84 15.47 -4.40
CA GLU A 141 10.49 14.65 -5.42
C GLU A 141 9.56 13.61 -6.06
N ILE A 142 8.73 12.94 -5.26
CA ILE A 142 7.95 11.77 -5.72
C ILE A 142 6.68 12.22 -6.43
N TYR A 143 5.90 13.10 -5.81
CA TYR A 143 4.66 13.60 -6.36
C TYR A 143 4.84 14.32 -7.70
N PRO A 144 5.84 15.20 -7.92
CA PRO A 144 6.11 15.75 -9.24
C PRO A 144 6.35 14.69 -10.32
N LYS A 145 6.98 13.57 -9.97
CA LYS A 145 7.17 12.45 -10.90
C LYS A 145 5.86 11.73 -11.22
N LEU A 146 4.99 11.55 -10.22
CA LEU A 146 3.64 11.02 -10.43
C LEU A 146 2.82 11.93 -11.34
N LEU A 147 2.93 13.25 -11.19
CA LEU A 147 2.24 14.21 -12.07
C LEU A 147 2.72 14.11 -13.53
N GLN A 148 4.01 13.86 -13.77
CA GLN A 148 4.52 13.68 -15.13
C GLN A 148 3.85 12.48 -15.83
N ILE A 149 3.73 11.34 -15.13
CA ILE A 149 3.09 10.16 -15.72
C ILE A 149 1.55 10.26 -15.73
N LYS A 150 0.94 11.01 -14.80
CA LYS A 150 -0.50 11.30 -14.84
C LYS A 150 -0.85 12.09 -16.10
N LYS A 151 -0.02 13.07 -16.46
CA LYS A 151 -0.17 13.87 -17.70
C LYS A 151 0.00 13.04 -18.98
N SER A 152 0.70 11.90 -18.93
CA SER A 152 0.75 10.96 -20.06
C SER A 152 -0.42 9.97 -20.10
N GLY A 153 -1.49 10.23 -19.34
CA GLY A 153 -2.73 9.46 -19.38
C GLY A 153 -2.75 8.23 -18.47
N LYS A 154 -1.80 8.09 -17.55
CA LYS A 154 -1.76 6.96 -16.60
C LYS A 154 -2.73 7.17 -15.43
N ASN A 155 -3.40 6.10 -15.01
CA ASN A 155 -4.16 6.08 -13.76
C ASN A 155 -3.23 5.72 -12.61
N ILE A 156 -3.30 6.45 -11.50
CA ILE A 156 -2.40 6.29 -10.36
C ILE A 156 -3.21 6.17 -9.08
N ILE A 157 -3.01 5.07 -8.37
CA ILE A 157 -3.52 4.83 -7.01
C ILE A 157 -2.31 4.58 -6.11
N TRP A 158 -2.17 5.35 -5.03
CA TRP A 158 -1.20 5.09 -3.97
C TRP A 158 -1.93 4.63 -2.71
N ILE A 159 -1.57 3.46 -2.20
CA ILE A 159 -2.19 2.80 -1.05
C ILE A 159 -1.19 2.74 0.10
N GLY A 160 -1.54 3.35 1.23
CA GLY A 160 -0.83 3.26 2.49
C GLY A 160 -1.51 2.33 3.51
N GLY A 161 -0.76 1.83 4.48
CA GLY A 161 -1.23 1.14 5.68
C GLY A 161 -0.97 1.95 6.97
N ASP A 162 -0.80 1.30 8.12
CA ASP A 162 -0.44 1.98 9.38
C ASP A 162 -1.42 3.07 9.87
N LEU A 163 -2.72 2.93 9.60
CA LEU A 163 -3.76 3.75 10.26
C LEU A 163 -4.06 3.20 11.67
N GLY A 164 -3.82 1.90 11.88
CA GLY A 164 -3.94 1.20 13.15
C GLY A 164 -5.29 1.42 13.84
N ALA A 165 -5.25 1.81 15.11
CA ALA A 165 -6.44 2.02 15.93
C ALA A 165 -7.19 3.33 15.61
N LYS A 166 -6.60 4.25 14.84
CA LYS A 166 -7.17 5.60 14.65
C LYS A 166 -8.21 5.67 13.55
N ALA A 167 -8.00 4.92 12.48
CA ALA A 167 -8.91 4.85 11.35
C ALA A 167 -8.81 3.49 10.66
N SER A 168 -9.90 2.98 10.09
CA SER A 168 -9.89 1.74 9.29
C SER A 168 -9.69 1.98 7.79
N LYS A 169 -9.99 3.21 7.34
CA LYS A 169 -9.87 3.63 5.94
C LYS A 169 -9.55 5.12 5.83
N PHE A 170 -8.87 5.47 4.75
CA PHE A 170 -8.61 6.83 4.33
C PHE A 170 -8.76 6.93 2.81
N GLU A 171 -9.28 8.05 2.33
CA GLU A 171 -9.48 8.30 0.91
C GLU A 171 -9.32 9.79 0.60
N TYR A 172 -8.51 10.09 -0.41
CA TYR A 172 -8.35 11.43 -0.94
C TYR A 172 -8.02 11.37 -2.43
N VAL A 173 -8.80 12.08 -3.25
CA VAL A 173 -8.51 12.27 -4.67
C VAL A 173 -8.06 13.70 -4.87
N ASP A 174 -6.85 13.89 -5.40
CA ASP A 174 -6.34 15.22 -5.61
C ASP A 174 -6.93 15.90 -6.86
N LYS A 175 -6.65 17.20 -7.01
CA LYS A 175 -7.09 18.00 -8.17
C LYS A 175 -6.52 17.53 -9.52
N ASN A 176 -5.49 16.68 -9.50
CA ASN A 176 -4.86 16.11 -10.69
C ASN A 176 -5.39 14.69 -10.99
N GLY A 177 -6.30 14.16 -10.18
CA GLY A 177 -6.88 12.82 -10.31
C GLY A 177 -5.94 11.69 -9.88
N VAL A 178 -4.94 11.96 -9.02
CA VAL A 178 -4.20 10.91 -8.30
C VAL A 178 -5.02 10.50 -7.08
N ILE A 179 -5.19 9.19 -6.90
CA ILE A 179 -5.99 8.63 -5.80
C ILE A 179 -5.05 8.17 -4.70
N PHE A 180 -5.28 8.65 -3.48
CA PHE A 180 -4.57 8.28 -2.27
C PHE A 180 -5.50 7.54 -1.33
N LEU A 181 -5.16 6.30 -1.00
CA LEU A 181 -5.96 5.42 -0.15
C LEU A 181 -5.15 5.00 1.08
N GLY A 182 -5.85 4.76 2.18
CA GLY A 182 -5.31 4.12 3.36
C GLY A 182 -6.22 2.98 3.81
N ASN A 183 -5.66 1.85 4.21
CA ASN A 183 -6.42 0.76 4.82
C ASN A 183 -5.66 0.14 5.98
N SER A 184 -6.36 -0.12 7.08
CA SER A 184 -5.81 -0.85 8.20
C SER A 184 -6.80 -1.87 8.72
N PHE A 185 -6.28 -2.77 9.53
CA PHE A 185 -7.05 -3.69 10.33
C PHE A 185 -6.60 -3.56 11.78
N TRP A 186 -7.55 -3.41 12.71
CA TRP A 186 -7.27 -3.45 14.13
C TRP A 186 -8.27 -4.37 14.82
N PHE A 187 -7.80 -5.38 15.54
CA PHE A 187 -8.65 -6.46 16.06
C PHE A 187 -9.73 -5.98 17.06
N MET A 188 -9.51 -4.84 17.72
CA MET A 188 -10.48 -4.22 18.62
C MET A 188 -11.46 -3.28 17.89
N ASN A 189 -11.28 -3.04 16.59
CA ASN A 189 -12.18 -2.23 15.79
C ASN A 189 -13.32 -3.10 15.25
N ASN A 190 -14.55 -2.84 15.67
CA ASN A 190 -15.72 -3.55 15.14
C ASN A 190 -16.11 -3.07 13.72
N ASN A 191 -15.44 -2.05 13.20
CA ASN A 191 -15.70 -1.45 11.89
C ASN A 191 -14.48 -1.56 10.93
N ASN A 192 -13.86 -2.74 10.93
CA ASN A 192 -12.79 -3.07 9.99
C ASN A 192 -13.32 -3.17 8.56
N HIS A 193 -12.60 -2.56 7.62
CA HIS A 193 -12.89 -2.63 6.20
C HIS A 193 -11.72 -3.27 5.46
N LEU A 194 -12.03 -4.00 4.39
CA LEU A 194 -11.06 -4.44 3.40
C LEU A 194 -11.17 -3.55 2.17
N LEU A 195 -10.02 -3.16 1.63
CA LEU A 195 -9.94 -2.50 0.33
C LEU A 195 -9.98 -3.53 -0.80
N LEU A 196 -11.06 -3.52 -1.58
CA LEU A 196 -11.18 -4.32 -2.78
C LEU A 196 -10.85 -3.48 -4.00
N LEU A 197 -10.03 -4.03 -4.89
CA LEU A 197 -9.74 -3.47 -6.21
C LEU A 197 -10.37 -4.35 -7.29
N SER A 198 -10.98 -3.72 -8.28
CA SER A 198 -11.50 -4.38 -9.47
C SER A 198 -10.93 -3.71 -10.72
N ASN A 199 -10.51 -4.51 -11.69
CA ASN A 199 -10.17 -4.03 -13.01
C ASN A 199 -11.36 -4.24 -13.94
N TYR A 200 -12.01 -3.15 -14.36
CA TYR A 200 -13.12 -3.17 -15.30
C TYR A 200 -12.83 -2.20 -16.44
N LYS A 201 -12.91 -2.68 -17.69
CA LYS A 201 -12.61 -1.88 -18.90
C LYS A 201 -11.26 -1.14 -18.82
N ASN A 202 -10.23 -1.81 -18.29
CA ASN A 202 -8.89 -1.27 -18.09
C ASN A 202 -8.82 -0.08 -17.11
N GLU A 203 -9.77 0.02 -16.19
CA GLU A 203 -9.77 1.01 -15.11
C GLU A 203 -9.86 0.31 -13.76
N ILE A 204 -9.01 0.76 -12.83
CA ILE A 204 -9.04 0.26 -11.46
C ILE A 204 -10.12 1.02 -10.69
N ASN A 205 -11.16 0.29 -10.34
CA ASN A 205 -12.17 0.71 -9.38
C ASN A 205 -11.82 0.16 -7.99
N TYR A 206 -12.21 0.87 -6.94
CA TYR A 206 -11.99 0.42 -5.58
C TYR A 206 -13.23 0.59 -4.70
N LYS A 207 -13.36 -0.25 -3.67
CA LYS A 207 -14.37 -0.13 -2.62
C LYS A 207 -13.79 -0.56 -1.28
N PHE A 208 -14.12 0.19 -0.23
CA PHE A 208 -13.96 -0.27 1.15
C PHE A 208 -15.20 -1.05 1.56
N ILE A 209 -15.04 -2.33 1.90
CA ILE A 209 -16.14 -3.21 2.30
C ILE A 209 -15.91 -3.67 3.73
N ALA A 210 -16.93 -3.58 4.59
CA ALA A 210 -16.86 -4.11 5.94
C ALA A 210 -16.50 -5.60 5.92
N ILE A 211 -15.56 -6.02 6.76
CA ILE A 211 -15.06 -7.40 6.75
C ILE A 211 -16.17 -8.41 7.04
N ASP A 212 -17.08 -8.10 7.96
CA ASP A 212 -18.22 -8.95 8.33
C ASP A 212 -19.14 -9.23 7.14
N THR A 213 -19.28 -8.27 6.22
CA THR A 213 -20.03 -8.46 4.98
C THR A 213 -19.38 -9.51 4.09
N LEU A 214 -18.05 -9.47 3.96
CA LEU A 214 -17.31 -10.42 3.14
C LEU A 214 -17.24 -11.81 3.77
N ILE A 215 -17.17 -11.90 5.11
CA ILE A 215 -17.24 -13.18 5.82
C ILE A 215 -18.59 -13.86 5.57
N LYS A 216 -19.70 -13.11 5.56
CA LYS A 216 -21.04 -13.62 5.27
C LYS A 216 -21.26 -13.97 3.80
N HIS A 217 -20.59 -13.26 2.89
CA HIS A 217 -20.81 -13.38 1.45
C HIS A 217 -19.51 -13.60 0.66
N GLN A 218 -18.98 -14.82 0.73
CA GLN A 218 -17.67 -15.17 0.15
C GLN A 218 -17.73 -15.59 -1.34
N SER A 219 -18.93 -15.69 -1.93
CA SER A 219 -19.06 -16.16 -3.31
C SER A 219 -18.45 -15.18 -4.31
N SER A 220 -17.77 -15.71 -5.34
CA SER A 220 -17.24 -14.92 -6.45
C SER A 220 -18.33 -14.10 -7.14
N LYS A 221 -19.56 -14.64 -7.21
CA LYS A 221 -20.72 -13.94 -7.74
C LYS A 221 -21.03 -12.66 -6.95
N TYR A 222 -21.06 -12.75 -5.62
CA TYR A 222 -21.28 -11.59 -4.77
C TYR A 222 -20.16 -10.57 -4.92
N ILE A 223 -18.90 -11.00 -4.82
CA ILE A 223 -17.74 -10.09 -4.94
C ILE A 223 -17.75 -9.37 -6.30
N ASN A 224 -18.04 -10.08 -7.38
CA ASN A 224 -18.15 -9.48 -8.72
C ASN A 224 -19.34 -8.51 -8.83
N SER A 225 -20.46 -8.82 -8.17
CA SER A 225 -21.62 -7.93 -8.15
C SER A 225 -21.33 -6.59 -7.46
N LEU A 226 -20.35 -6.53 -6.54
CA LEU A 226 -19.95 -5.28 -5.90
C LEU A 226 -19.43 -4.24 -6.89
N PHE A 227 -19.00 -4.63 -8.09
CA PHE A 227 -18.48 -3.72 -9.10
C PHE A 227 -19.32 -3.69 -10.38
N SER A 228 -20.46 -4.39 -10.39
CA SER A 228 -21.42 -4.37 -11.50
C SER A 228 -22.41 -3.23 -11.26
N ASN A 229 -22.22 -2.10 -11.94
CA ASN A 229 -23.26 -1.07 -12.10
C ASN A 229 -23.88 -1.22 -13.49
#